data_AF-A0A3C0AQE9-F1
#
_entry.id   AF-A0A3C0AQE9-F1
#
_cell.length_a   1.000
_cell.length_b   1.000
_cell.length_c   1.000
_cell.angle_alpha   90.00
_cell.angle_beta   90.00
_cell.angle_gamma   90.00
#
_symmetry.space_group_name_H-M   'P 1'
#
loop_
_entity.id
_entity.type
_entity.pdbx_description
1 polymer ?
#
loop_
_entity_poly.entity_id
_entity_poly.type
_entity_poly.pdbx_seq_one_letter_code
_entity_poly.pdbx_strand_id
1 'polypeptide(L)'
;MKHTDPYITAVDVVRKLRDAGFQALWAGGCVRDLLLHKEPKDFDVATNALPEEVRTLFGKKRTLAVGASFGVIIVRGHRPDCDVE
;
A
#
# COMPACT_ATOMS: atom_id res chain seq x y z
N MET A 1 -0.18 -7.40 -19.15
CA MET A 1 -0.95 -6.37 -18.42
C MET A 1 -0.10 -5.11 -18.34
N LYS A 2 -0.66 -3.93 -18.58
CA LYS A 2 0.03 -2.68 -18.25
C LYS A 2 -0.09 -2.49 -16.74
N HIS A 3 1.01 -2.21 -16.05
CA HIS A 3 0.98 -1.90 -14.61
C HIS A 3 0.52 -0.45 -14.45
N THR A 4 -0.56 -0.24 -13.71
CA THR A 4 -1.16 1.07 -13.44
C THR A 4 -0.47 1.76 -12.26
N ASP A 5 -0.61 3.08 -12.13
CA ASP A 5 -0.06 3.85 -10.99
C ASP A 5 -0.42 3.23 -9.62
N PRO A 6 -1.69 2.77 -9.38
CA PRO A 6 -2.05 2.10 -8.13
C PRO A 6 -1.31 0.78 -7.91
N TYR A 7 -1.09 0.00 -8.98
CA TYR A 7 -0.34 -1.26 -8.90
C TYR A 7 1.11 -1.00 -8.47
N ILE A 8 1.78 -0.04 -9.12
CA ILE A 8 3.18 0.32 -8.81
C ILE A 8 3.29 0.78 -7.35
N THR A 9 2.37 1.65 -6.92
CA THR A 9 2.28 2.10 -5.53
C THR A 9 2.11 0.92 -4.56
N ALA A 10 1.23 -0.03 -4.86
CA ALA A 10 0.98 -1.18 -3.99
C ALA A 10 2.21 -2.10 -3.88
N VAL A 11 2.97 -2.27 -4.97
CA VAL A 11 4.26 -2.98 -4.95
C VAL A 11 5.24 -2.26 -4.02
N ASP A 12 5.37 -0.94 -4.13
CA ASP A 12 6.30 -0.16 -3.33
C ASP A 12 5.96 -0.18 -1.84
N VAL A 13 4.66 -0.11 -1.50
CA VAL A 13 4.19 -0.24 -0.12
C VAL A 13 4.59 -1.60 0.48
N VAL A 14 4.34 -2.70 -0.25
CA VAL A 14 4.71 -4.04 0.22
C VAL A 14 6.22 -4.19 0.36
N ARG A 15 7.00 -3.72 -0.62
CA ARG A 15 8.47 -3.76 -0.56
C ARG A 15 8.98 -3.01 0.65
N LYS A 16 8.57 -1.75 0.82
CA LYS A 16 9.02 -0.92 1.94
C LYS A 16 8.68 -1.51 3.31
N LEU A 17 7.50 -2.13 3.46
CA LEU A 17 7.14 -2.84 4.69
C LEU A 17 8.04 -4.06 4.93
N ARG A 18 8.31 -4.86 3.90
CA ARG A 18 9.19 -6.04 3.99
C ARG A 18 10.63 -5.66 4.27
N ASP A 19 11.14 -4.62 3.64
CA ASP A 19 12.49 -4.09 3.85
C ASP A 19 12.67 -3.57 5.28
N ALA A 20 11.58 -3.10 5.92
CA ALA A 20 11.54 -2.73 7.32
C ALA A 20 11.35 -3.93 8.28
N GLY A 21 11.31 -5.16 7.78
CA GLY A 21 11.22 -6.39 8.57
C GLY A 21 9.80 -6.87 8.89
N PHE A 22 8.77 -6.24 8.33
CA PHE A 22 7.37 -6.65 8.52
C PHE A 22 6.93 -7.68 7.50
N GLN A 23 5.97 -8.54 7.89
CA GLN A 23 5.20 -9.31 6.93
C GLN A 23 4.23 -8.38 6.22
N ALA A 24 4.24 -8.38 4.89
CA ALA A 24 3.27 -7.63 4.09
C ALA A 24 2.81 -8.45 2.88
N LEU A 25 1.50 -8.52 2.67
CA LEU A 25 0.84 -9.33 1.65
C LEU A 25 -0.28 -8.51 0.99
N TRP A 26 -0.52 -8.73 -0.30
CA TRP A 26 -1.74 -8.24 -0.91
C TRP A 26 -2.93 -9.02 -0.38
N ALA A 27 -4.03 -8.30 -0.16
CA ALA A 27 -5.25 -8.84 0.41
C ALA A 27 -6.47 -8.34 -0.36
N GLY A 28 -7.62 -8.95 -0.10
CA GLY A 28 -8.90 -8.49 -0.60
C GLY A 28 -9.13 -8.72 -2.09
N GLY A 29 -9.96 -7.86 -2.68
CA GLY A 29 -10.46 -7.99 -4.05
C GLY A 29 -9.37 -7.93 -5.11
N CYS A 30 -8.28 -7.18 -4.85
CA CYS A 30 -7.19 -7.02 -5.80
C CYS A 30 -6.52 -8.34 -6.18
N VAL A 31 -6.37 -9.27 -5.22
CA VAL A 31 -5.80 -10.60 -5.46
C VAL A 31 -6.72 -11.41 -6.37
N ARG A 32 -8.02 -11.44 -6.07
CA ARG A 32 -9.03 -12.12 -6.88
C ARG A 32 -9.05 -11.57 -8.30
N ASP A 33 -9.09 -10.25 -8.45
CA ASP A 33 -9.24 -9.59 -9.75
C ASP A 33 -8.00 -9.84 -10.62
N LEU A 34 -6.78 -9.79 -10.05
CA LEU A 34 -5.55 -10.15 -10.75
C LEU A 34 -5.52 -11.62 -11.21
N LEU A 35 -5.96 -12.55 -10.36
CA LEU A 35 -6.06 -13.98 -10.71
C LEU A 35 -7.08 -14.23 -11.84
N LEU A 36 -8.12 -13.39 -11.93
CA LEU A 36 -9.11 -13.43 -12.99
C LEU A 36 -8.71 -12.59 -14.22
N HIS A 37 -7.49 -12.06 -14.27
CA HIS A 37 -7.00 -11.16 -15.32
C HIS A 37 -7.86 -9.89 -15.51
N LYS A 38 -8.51 -9.43 -14.43
CA LYS A 38 -9.25 -8.16 -14.37
C LYS A 38 -8.38 -7.09 -13.72
N GLU A 39 -8.70 -5.83 -14.02
CA GLU A 39 -8.06 -4.69 -13.37
C GLU A 39 -8.67 -4.45 -11.99
N PRO A 40 -7.88 -4.49 -10.89
CA PRO A 40 -8.36 -4.14 -9.56
C PRO A 40 -8.80 -2.68 -9.47
N LYS A 41 -9.84 -2.41 -8.68
CA LYS A 41 -10.31 -1.04 -8.40
C LYS A 41 -9.47 -0.34 -7.33
N ASP A 42 -8.99 -1.13 -6.37
CA ASP A 42 -8.21 -0.75 -5.21
C ASP A 42 -7.19 -1.85 -4.89
N PHE A 43 -6.22 -1.53 -4.04
CA PHE A 43 -5.20 -2.46 -3.57
C PHE A 43 -5.12 -2.39 -2.05
N ASP A 44 -5.38 -3.51 -1.39
CA ASP A 44 -5.24 -3.65 0.06
C ASP A 44 -3.96 -4.43 0.39
N VAL A 45 -3.27 -3.98 1.44
CA VAL A 45 -2.08 -4.64 1.99
C VAL A 45 -2.35 -5.02 3.44
N ALA A 46 -2.29 -6.31 3.73
CA ALA A 46 -2.28 -6.82 5.09
C ALA A 46 -0.84 -6.86 5.60
N THR A 47 -0.61 -6.38 6.82
CA THR A 47 0.71 -6.36 7.46
C THR A 47 0.61 -6.65 8.96
N ASN A 48 1.70 -7.15 9.56
CA ASN A 48 1.81 -7.26 11.02
C ASN A 48 2.31 -5.95 11.67
N ALA A 49 2.59 -4.91 10.90
CA ALA A 49 2.92 -3.58 11.42
C ALA A 49 1.68 -2.89 12.02
N LEU A 50 1.85 -2.29 13.20
CA LEU A 50 0.83 -1.50 13.86
C LEU A 50 0.62 -0.14 13.14
N PRO A 51 -0.56 0.50 13.29
CA PRO A 51 -0.86 1.77 12.62
C PRO A 51 0.19 2.87 12.82
N GLU A 52 0.77 3.00 14.01
CA GLU A 52 1.82 3.95 14.32
C GLU A 52 3.16 3.62 13.66
N GLU A 53 3.49 2.34 13.49
CA GLU A 53 4.69 1.88 12.78
C GLU A 53 4.56 2.20 11.29
N VAL A 54 3.38 1.94 10.69
CA VAL A 54 3.06 2.34 9.32
C VAL A 54 3.18 3.86 9.16
N ARG A 55 2.62 4.64 10.10
CA ARG A 55 2.74 6.11 10.08
C ARG A 55 4.18 6.60 10.21
N THR A 56 5.01 5.91 10.98
CA THR A 56 6.43 6.23 11.14
C THR A 56 7.20 5.90 9.87
N LEU A 57 6.96 4.74 9.26
CA LEU A 57 7.66 4.25 8.07
C LEU A 57 7.35 5.08 6.81
N PHE A 58 6.08 5.45 6.62
CA PHE A 58 5.64 6.18 5.42
C PHE A 58 5.57 7.71 5.64
N GLY A 59 5.58 8.15 6.90
CA GLY A 59 5.50 9.55 7.28
C GLY A 59 4.06 10.08 7.36
N LYS A 60 3.79 10.91 8.39
CA LYS A 60 2.44 11.42 8.70
C LYS A 60 1.74 12.14 7.53
N LYS A 61 2.49 12.80 6.63
CA LYS A 61 1.94 13.49 5.46
C LYS A 61 1.41 12.53 4.39
N ARG A 62 1.97 11.32 4.32
CA ARG A 62 1.58 10.28 3.35
C ARG A 62 0.58 9.28 3.91
N THR A 63 0.21 9.37 5.17
CA THR A 63 -0.65 8.39 5.84
C THR A 63 -1.89 9.05 6.41
N LEU A 64 -3.06 8.50 6.12
CA LEU A 64 -4.32 8.92 6.71
C LEU A 64 -4.82 7.85 7.69
N ALA A 65 -5.03 8.25 8.94
CA ALA A 65 -5.48 7.38 10.03
C ALA A 65 -7.01 7.28 10.09
N VAL A 66 -7.66 6.99 8.95
CA VAL A 66 -9.14 6.99 8.85
C VAL A 66 -9.77 5.85 9.66
N GLY A 67 -9.07 4.71 9.81
CA GLY A 67 -9.57 3.55 10.54
C GLY A 67 -8.53 2.97 11.50
N ALA A 68 -7.65 3.81 12.07
CA ALA A 68 -6.55 3.34 12.90
C ALA A 68 -7.01 2.54 14.13
N SER A 69 -8.17 2.88 14.70
CA SER A 69 -8.80 2.12 15.80
C SER A 69 -9.17 0.68 15.43
N PHE A 70 -9.26 0.39 14.14
CA PHE A 70 -9.53 -0.94 13.56
C PHE A 70 -8.31 -1.51 12.82
N GLY A 71 -7.13 -0.90 12.97
CA GLY A 71 -5.91 -1.34 12.29
C GLY A 71 -5.75 -0.86 10.84
N VAL A 72 -6.57 0.08 10.36
CA VAL A 72 -6.56 0.53 8.95
C VAL A 72 -5.87 1.89 8.80
N ILE A 73 -4.84 1.94 7.95
CA ILE A 73 -4.15 3.16 7.50
C ILE A 73 -4.21 3.24 5.98
N ILE A 74 -4.55 4.41 5.45
CA ILE A 74 -4.44 4.68 4.00
C ILE A 74 -3.06 5.27 3.74
N VAL A 75 -2.29 4.63 2.86
CA VAL A 75 -1.01 5.16 2.35
C VAL A 75 -1.26 5.85 1.02
N ARG A 76 -0.94 7.14 0.94
CA ARG A 76 -0.99 7.90 -0.31
C ARG A 76 0.16 7.47 -1.21
N GLY A 77 -0.19 7.05 -2.42
CA GLY A 77 0.77 6.76 -3.48
C GLY A 77 1.60 7.99 -3.83
N HIS A 78 2.82 7.73 -4.29
CA HIS A 78 3.69 8.75 -4.85
C HIS A 78 3.88 8.43 -6.32
N ARG A 79 3.80 9.45 -7.18
CA ARG A 79 4.18 9.30 -8.59
C ARG A 79 5.70 9.47 -8.67
N PRO A 80 6.46 8.42 -9.02
CA PRO A 80 7.93 8.52 -9.11
C PRO A 80 8.40 9.57 -10.13
N ASP A 81 7.53 10.01 -11.02
CA ASP A 81 7.71 11.01 -12.07
C ASP A 81 7.34 12.46 -11.67
N CYS A 82 6.90 12.70 -10.43
CA CYS A 82 6.49 14.03 -9.94
C CYS A 82 7.42 14.65 -8.89
N ASP A 83 8.54 14.01 -8.55
CA ASP A 83 9.63 14.69 -7.82
C ASP A 83 10.47 15.50 -8.81
N VAL A 84 9.94 16.64 -9.25
CA VAL A 84 10.79 17.76 -9.71
C VAL A 84 11.22 18.54 -8.48
N GLU A 85 12.53 18.78 -8.38
CA GLU A 85 13.21 19.56 -7.34
C GLU A 85 12.53 20.90 -7.01
#